data_AF-A0A924B8T9-F1
#
_entry.id   AF-A0A924B8T9-F1
#
_cell.length_a   1.000
_cell.length_b   1.000
_cell.length_c   1.000
_cell.angle_alpha   90.00
_cell.angle_beta   90.00
_cell.angle_gamma   90.00
#
_symmetry.space_group_name_H-M   'P 1'
#
loop_
_entity.id
_entity.type
_entity.pdbx_description
1 polymer ?
#
loop_
_entity_poly.entity_id
_entity_poly.type
_entity_poly.pdbx_seq_one_letter_code
_entity_poly.pdbx_strand_id
1 'polypeptide(L)'
;MKYFKIALISFCLSSLTAYALTDSFLKMVSIGGPKSLDEAFVLLEKADATESDELSVAIEKSILKAPKSFLKTLKKHKPAGKGLDSVVATFKQIKNNDSEAKIKEIQLRIDALKSVSDQDLQVLRDQCILTLENKVKHL
;
A
#
# COMPACT_ATOMS: atom_id res chain seq x y z
N MET A 1 -12.99 46.15 -23.86
CA MET A 1 -13.94 45.59 -22.88
C MET A 1 -14.21 44.13 -23.24
N LYS A 2 -14.06 43.23 -22.26
CA LYS A 2 -14.74 41.92 -22.14
C LYS A 2 -14.10 40.65 -22.76
N TYR A 3 -13.37 39.94 -21.87
CA TYR A 3 -13.28 38.48 -21.61
C TYR A 3 -12.75 37.55 -22.72
N PHE A 4 -11.54 36.96 -22.62
CA PHE A 4 -11.09 35.86 -21.75
C PHE A 4 -11.97 34.60 -21.80
N LYS A 5 -11.49 33.54 -22.47
CA LYS A 5 -11.59 32.16 -21.99
C LYS A 5 -10.60 31.28 -22.76
N ILE A 6 -9.42 31.13 -22.14
CA ILE A 6 -8.49 30.03 -22.39
C ILE A 6 -9.29 28.75 -22.16
N ALA A 7 -9.54 28.00 -23.22
CA ALA A 7 -10.11 26.66 -23.10
C ALA A 7 -9.08 25.80 -22.38
N LEU A 8 -9.45 25.45 -21.14
CA LEU A 8 -8.72 24.53 -20.30
C LEU A 8 -8.36 23.27 -21.09
N ILE A 9 -7.06 22.96 -21.11
CA ILE A 9 -6.56 21.60 -21.26
C ILE A 9 -7.10 20.83 -20.05
N SER A 10 -8.35 20.37 -20.15
CA SER A 10 -8.95 19.37 -19.27
C SER A 10 -8.86 18.03 -19.99
N PHE A 11 -7.65 17.65 -20.37
CA PHE A 11 -7.37 16.32 -20.87
C PHE A 11 -7.18 15.40 -19.66
N CYS A 12 -8.25 14.67 -19.35
CA CYS A 12 -8.39 13.59 -18.36
C CYS A 12 -7.11 13.15 -17.63
N LEU A 13 -6.85 13.68 -16.43
CA LEU A 13 -6.03 12.95 -15.44
C LEU A 13 -6.73 11.69 -14.94
N SER A 14 -8.06 11.63 -15.05
CA SER A 14 -8.90 10.49 -14.66
C SER A 14 -8.74 9.25 -15.54
N SER A 15 -8.11 9.34 -16.72
CA SER A 15 -7.89 8.16 -17.56
C SER A 15 -6.58 7.42 -17.24
N LEU A 16 -5.63 8.06 -16.55
CA LEU A 16 -4.35 7.42 -16.22
C LEU A 16 -4.46 6.52 -14.98
N THR A 17 -5.26 6.93 -13.99
CA THR A 17 -5.51 6.13 -12.78
C THR A 17 -6.51 5.00 -13.03
N ALA A 18 -7.58 5.26 -13.79
CA ALA A 18 -8.57 4.27 -14.17
C ALA A 18 -8.01 3.12 -15.06
N TYR A 19 -6.95 3.37 -15.85
CA TYR A 19 -6.25 2.32 -16.60
C TYR A 19 -5.20 1.57 -15.78
N ALA A 20 -4.74 2.12 -14.65
CA ALA A 20 -3.64 1.56 -13.88
C ALA A 20 -4.09 0.44 -12.92
N LEU A 21 -5.36 0.40 -12.53
CA LEU A 21 -5.92 -0.61 -11.61
C LEU A 21 -6.50 -1.82 -12.33
N THR A 22 -5.82 -2.33 -13.35
CA THR A 22 -6.22 -3.62 -13.93
C THR A 22 -5.98 -4.74 -12.92
N ASP A 23 -6.83 -5.79 -12.95
CA ASP A 23 -6.63 -6.99 -12.13
C ASP A 23 -5.22 -7.59 -12.28
N SER A 24 -4.67 -7.49 -13.50
CA SER A 24 -3.31 -7.92 -13.80
C SER A 24 -2.25 -7.12 -13.02
N PHE A 25 -2.39 -5.80 -12.98
CA PHE A 25 -1.50 -4.93 -12.23
C PHE A 25 -1.58 -5.22 -10.73
N LEU A 26 -2.78 -5.24 -10.15
CA LEU A 26 -2.99 -5.52 -8.72
C LEU A 26 -2.44 -6.88 -8.31
N LYS A 27 -2.53 -7.89 -9.19
CA LYS A 27 -1.91 -9.20 -8.99
C LYS A 27 -0.39 -9.12 -8.97
N MET A 28 0.23 -8.39 -9.88
CA MET A 28 1.70 -8.20 -9.89
C MET A 28 2.20 -7.44 -8.65
N VAL A 29 1.45 -6.43 -8.19
CA VAL A 29 1.69 -5.73 -6.93
C VAL A 29 1.61 -6.70 -5.75
N SER A 30 0.55 -7.51 -5.68
CA SER A 30 0.33 -8.50 -4.60
C SER A 30 1.41 -9.57 -4.50
N ILE A 31 2.01 -9.96 -5.63
CA ILE A 31 3.15 -10.90 -5.67
C ILE A 31 4.45 -10.21 -5.24
N GLY A 32 4.49 -8.88 -5.28
CA GLY A 32 5.62 -8.07 -4.85
C GLY A 32 6.69 -7.85 -5.92
N GLY A 33 6.26 -7.76 -7.19
CA GLY A 33 7.12 -7.34 -8.29
C GLY A 33 7.72 -5.96 -8.01
N PRO A 34 9.06 -5.77 -8.08
CA PRO A 34 9.68 -4.50 -7.68
C PRO A 34 9.16 -3.29 -8.46
N LYS A 35 8.98 -3.41 -9.77
CA LYS A 35 8.47 -2.34 -10.64
C LYS A 35 7.00 -2.03 -10.36
N SER A 36 6.16 -3.06 -10.27
CA SER A 36 4.73 -2.89 -9.99
C SER A 36 4.50 -2.33 -8.59
N LEU A 37 5.28 -2.75 -7.58
CA LEU A 37 5.26 -2.14 -6.26
C LEU A 37 5.65 -0.66 -6.32
N ASP A 38 6.73 -0.33 -7.04
CA ASP A 38 7.17 1.07 -7.21
C ASP A 38 6.04 1.93 -7.78
N GLU A 39 5.42 1.47 -8.86
CA GLU A 39 4.29 2.14 -9.51
C GLU A 39 3.07 2.23 -8.58
N ALA A 40 2.76 1.17 -7.82
CA ALA A 40 1.62 1.17 -6.90
C ALA A 40 1.79 2.19 -5.77
N PHE A 41 3.00 2.35 -5.24
CA PHE A 41 3.27 3.38 -4.24
C PHE A 41 3.14 4.80 -4.83
N VAL A 42 3.62 5.03 -6.05
CA VAL A 42 3.45 6.32 -6.75
C VAL A 42 1.97 6.63 -7.02
N LEU A 43 1.18 5.62 -7.41
CA LEU A 43 -0.25 5.77 -7.63
C LEU A 43 -0.97 6.03 -6.31
N LEU A 44 -0.58 5.37 -5.22
CA LEU A 44 -1.20 5.54 -3.91
C LEU A 44 -1.14 6.99 -3.42
N GLU A 45 -0.10 7.75 -3.76
CA GLU A 45 0.00 9.19 -3.42
C GLU A 45 -0.99 10.08 -4.18
N LYS A 46 -1.44 9.63 -5.35
CA LYS A 46 -2.28 10.40 -6.29
C LYS A 46 -3.72 9.91 -6.38
N ALA A 47 -3.96 8.69 -5.93
CA ALA A 47 -5.23 7.99 -5.99
C ALA A 47 -6.30 8.68 -5.11
N ASP A 48 -7.53 8.67 -5.60
CA ASP A 48 -8.70 9.03 -4.79
C ASP A 48 -9.00 7.96 -3.73
N ALA A 49 -10.05 8.15 -2.93
CA ALA A 49 -10.37 7.26 -1.81
C ALA A 49 -10.61 5.80 -2.24
N THR A 50 -11.23 5.56 -3.40
CA THR A 50 -11.59 4.21 -3.85
C THR A 50 -10.37 3.52 -4.44
N GLU A 51 -9.66 4.20 -5.33
CA GLU A 51 -8.43 3.70 -5.95
C GLU A 51 -7.34 3.42 -4.91
N SER A 52 -7.27 4.25 -3.86
CA SER A 52 -6.35 4.07 -2.75
C SER A 52 -6.57 2.75 -2.00
N ASP A 53 -7.82 2.28 -1.90
CA ASP A 53 -8.14 1.10 -1.11
C ASP A 53 -7.64 -0.18 -1.77
N GLU A 54 -7.88 -0.30 -3.08
CA GLU A 54 -7.45 -1.45 -3.86
C GLU A 54 -5.92 -1.54 -3.92
N LEU A 55 -5.25 -0.40 -4.08
CA LEU A 55 -3.79 -0.30 -4.04
C LEU A 55 -3.24 -0.69 -2.67
N SER A 56 -3.77 -0.13 -1.58
CA SER A 56 -3.34 -0.48 -0.22
C SER A 56 -3.47 -1.98 0.04
N VAL A 57 -4.59 -2.58 -0.36
CA VAL A 57 -4.81 -4.03 -0.21
C VAL A 57 -3.80 -4.86 -1.02
N ALA A 58 -3.52 -4.47 -2.27
CA ALA A 58 -2.55 -5.19 -3.09
C ALA A 58 -1.11 -5.03 -2.55
N ILE A 59 -0.74 -3.82 -2.13
CA ILE A 59 0.56 -3.54 -1.51
C ILE A 59 0.74 -4.36 -0.24
N GLU A 60 -0.28 -4.50 0.59
CA GLU A 60 -0.19 -5.29 1.83
C GLU A 60 0.00 -6.78 1.58
N LYS A 61 -0.66 -7.34 0.58
CA LYS A 61 -0.45 -8.74 0.20
C LYS A 61 1.00 -9.02 -0.17
N SER A 62 1.70 -8.02 -0.70
CA SER A 62 3.13 -8.14 -1.01
C SER A 62 4.00 -8.35 0.24
N ILE A 63 3.54 -7.95 1.43
CA ILE A 63 4.28 -8.20 2.70
C ILE A 63 4.46 -9.70 2.92
N LEU A 64 3.42 -10.51 2.64
CA LEU A 64 3.48 -11.96 2.82
C LEU A 64 4.30 -12.67 1.74
N LYS A 65 4.39 -12.10 0.54
CA LYS A 65 5.01 -12.74 -0.63
C LYS A 65 6.44 -12.28 -0.88
N ALA A 66 6.71 -11.00 -0.69
CA ALA A 66 7.99 -10.37 -0.94
C ALA A 66 8.28 -9.25 0.09
N PRO A 67 8.39 -9.58 1.40
CA PRO A 67 8.54 -8.58 2.47
C PRO A 67 9.77 -7.68 2.27
N LYS A 68 10.86 -8.21 1.70
CA LYS A 68 12.05 -7.43 1.37
C LYS A 68 11.80 -6.39 0.27
N SER A 69 11.09 -6.77 -0.80
CA SER A 69 10.74 -5.84 -1.88
C SER A 69 9.82 -4.75 -1.37
N PHE A 70 8.80 -5.13 -0.60
CA PHE A 70 7.91 -4.18 0.09
C PHE A 70 8.69 -3.15 0.90
N LEU A 71 9.57 -3.59 1.80
CA LEU A 71 10.36 -2.68 2.66
C LEU A 71 11.29 -1.76 1.86
N LYS A 72 11.91 -2.26 0.78
CA LYS A 72 12.73 -1.42 -0.11
C LYS A 72 11.91 -0.33 -0.78
N THR A 73 10.73 -0.67 -1.29
CA THR A 73 9.83 0.28 -1.94
C THR A 73 9.28 1.29 -0.94
N LEU A 74 8.87 0.83 0.25
CA LEU A 74 8.42 1.69 1.34
C LEU A 74 9.51 2.69 1.78
N LYS A 75 10.78 2.24 1.87
CA LYS A 75 11.93 3.11 2.18
C LYS A 75 12.14 4.19 1.11
N LYS A 76 11.89 3.86 -0.16
CA LYS A 76 12.06 4.78 -1.30
C LYS A 76 10.98 5.86 -1.32
N HIS A 77 9.72 5.48 -1.12
CA HIS A 77 8.59 6.40 -1.29
C HIS A 77 8.17 7.13 -0.02
N LYS A 78 8.48 6.60 1.18
CA LYS A 78 8.11 7.17 2.49
C LYS A 78 6.75 7.89 2.43
N PRO A 79 5.62 7.15 2.41
CA PRO A 79 4.31 7.67 1.97
C PRO A 79 4.03 9.05 2.56
N ALA A 80 4.27 10.09 1.76
CA ALA A 80 4.25 11.46 2.24
C ALA A 80 2.78 11.88 2.38
N GLY A 81 2.23 11.78 3.60
CA GLY A 81 0.85 12.16 3.91
C GLY A 81 -0.10 11.00 4.17
N LYS A 82 0.30 9.74 3.89
CA LYS A 82 -0.44 8.54 4.30
C LYS A 82 0.33 7.84 5.41
N GLY A 83 -0.29 7.68 6.58
CA GLY A 83 0.34 7.04 7.73
C GLY A 83 0.78 5.61 7.40
N LEU A 84 1.82 5.12 8.07
CA LEU A 84 2.34 3.76 7.85
C LEU A 84 1.24 2.70 8.03
N ASP A 85 0.32 2.94 8.96
CA ASP A 85 -0.86 2.12 9.24
C ASP A 85 -1.75 1.88 8.00
N SER A 86 -1.92 2.88 7.14
CA SER A 86 -2.72 2.78 5.92
C SER A 86 -2.12 1.89 4.83
N VAL A 87 -0.86 1.49 4.99
CA VAL A 87 -0.09 0.69 4.02
C VAL A 87 0.30 -0.68 4.57
N VAL A 88 0.28 -0.86 5.89
CA VAL A 88 0.64 -2.14 6.52
C VAL A 88 -0.54 -2.82 7.22
N ALA A 89 -1.57 -2.06 7.62
CA ALA A 89 -2.58 -2.49 8.58
C ALA A 89 -4.04 -2.31 8.08
N THR A 90 -4.28 -2.44 6.78
CA THR A 90 -5.62 -2.46 6.16
C THR A 90 -6.22 -3.87 6.24
N PHE A 91 -7.46 -3.97 6.70
CA PHE A 91 -8.20 -5.24 6.80
C PHE A 91 -9.45 -5.25 5.96
N LYS A 92 -9.51 -4.45 4.89
CA LYS A 92 -10.72 -4.28 4.08
C LYS A 92 -11.24 -5.58 3.44
N GLN A 93 -10.39 -6.59 3.29
CA GLN A 93 -10.80 -7.91 2.78
C GLN A 93 -11.34 -8.85 3.85
N ILE A 94 -11.14 -8.56 5.14
CA ILE A 94 -11.61 -9.39 6.25
C ILE A 94 -12.89 -8.75 6.79
N LYS A 95 -13.92 -9.56 7.00
CA LYS A 95 -15.20 -9.08 7.56
C LYS A 95 -14.94 -8.33 8.86
N ASN A 96 -15.65 -7.22 9.06
CA ASN A 96 -15.38 -6.33 10.19
C ASN A 96 -15.47 -7.00 11.56
N ASN A 97 -16.27 -8.06 11.69
CA ASN A 97 -16.56 -8.74 12.95
C ASN A 97 -15.68 -9.96 13.23
N ASP A 98 -14.72 -10.26 12.35
CA ASP A 98 -13.83 -11.42 12.49
C ASP A 98 -12.46 -10.99 13.04
N SER A 99 -12.43 -10.65 14.34
CA SER A 99 -11.20 -10.20 15.01
C SER A 99 -10.13 -11.30 15.01
N GLU A 100 -10.50 -12.58 15.10
CA GLU A 100 -9.54 -13.69 15.08
C GLU A 100 -8.83 -13.80 13.72
N ALA A 101 -9.58 -13.72 12.61
CA ALA A 101 -8.97 -13.71 11.28
C ALA A 101 -8.04 -12.50 11.06
N LYS A 102 -8.41 -11.32 11.56
CA LYS A 102 -7.55 -10.12 11.49
C LYS A 102 -6.27 -10.30 12.28
N ILE A 103 -6.35 -10.83 13.51
CA ILE A 103 -5.17 -11.09 14.35
C ILE A 103 -4.25 -12.11 13.67
N LYS A 104 -4.81 -13.18 13.10
CA LYS A 104 -4.03 -14.20 12.38
C LYS A 104 -3.31 -13.62 11.16
N GLU A 105 -4.00 -12.81 10.36
CA GLU A 105 -3.40 -12.13 9.20
C GLU A 105 -2.27 -11.19 9.63
N ILE A 106 -2.46 -10.42 10.70
CA ILE A 106 -1.41 -9.56 11.25
C ILE A 106 -0.20 -10.38 11.67
N GLN A 107 -0.41 -11.49 12.39
CA GLN A 107 0.70 -12.33 12.85
C GLN A 107 1.52 -12.87 11.67
N LEU A 108 0.85 -13.34 10.61
CA LEU A 108 1.53 -13.78 9.39
C LEU A 108 2.38 -12.67 8.75
N ARG A 109 1.88 -11.44 8.74
CA ARG A 109 2.63 -10.27 8.22
C ARG A 109 3.83 -9.94 9.10
N ILE A 110 3.68 -9.99 10.42
CA ILE A 110 4.79 -9.78 11.37
C ILE A 110 5.88 -10.83 11.13
N ASP A 111 5.50 -12.10 11.00
CA ASP A 111 6.46 -13.19 10.78
C ASP A 111 7.19 -13.03 9.44
N ALA A 112 6.47 -12.64 8.38
CA ALA A 112 7.06 -12.32 7.09
C ALA A 112 8.05 -11.15 7.17
N LEU A 113 7.73 -10.08 7.91
CA LEU A 113 8.64 -8.95 8.12
C LEU A 113 9.88 -9.35 8.93
N LYS A 114 9.70 -10.15 10.00
CA LYS A 114 10.81 -10.67 10.82
C LYS A 114 11.77 -11.56 10.03
N SER A 115 11.31 -12.23 8.97
CA SER A 115 12.18 -13.01 8.08
C SER A 115 13.21 -12.18 7.31
N VAL A 116 13.03 -10.85 7.22
CA VAL A 116 13.97 -9.95 6.53
C VAL A 116 15.12 -9.58 7.47
N SER A 117 16.31 -10.13 7.19
CA SER A 117 17.55 -9.91 7.95
C SER A 117 18.38 -8.71 7.49
N ASP A 118 17.92 -7.97 6.48
CA ASP A 118 18.64 -6.85 5.87
C ASP A 118 18.77 -5.66 6.87
N GLN A 119 20.00 -5.35 7.29
CA GLN A 119 20.27 -4.31 8.28
C GLN A 119 19.85 -2.91 7.81
N ASP A 120 19.95 -2.62 6.51
CA ASP A 120 19.56 -1.32 5.95
C ASP A 120 18.06 -1.06 6.04
N LEU A 121 17.27 -2.13 6.25
CA LEU A 121 15.82 -2.09 6.36
C LEU A 121 15.35 -2.29 7.81
N GLN A 122 16.25 -2.53 8.76
CA GLN A 122 15.91 -2.88 10.14
C GLN A 122 14.96 -1.87 10.79
N VAL A 123 15.31 -0.58 10.77
CA VAL A 123 14.50 0.47 11.40
C VAL A 123 13.08 0.49 10.83
N LEU A 124 12.95 0.38 9.51
CA LEU A 124 11.64 0.42 8.84
C LEU A 124 10.84 -0.86 9.10
N ARG A 125 11.50 -2.02 9.08
CA ARG A 125 10.90 -3.31 9.44
C ARG A 125 10.33 -3.25 10.85
N ASP A 126 11.11 -2.75 11.81
CA ASP A 126 10.71 -2.70 13.21
C ASP A 126 9.53 -1.71 13.41
N GLN A 127 9.52 -0.58 12.68
CA GLN A 127 8.36 0.33 12.64
C GLN A 127 7.10 -0.32 12.08
N CYS A 128 7.19 -1.10 11.00
CA CYS A 128 6.06 -1.84 10.44
C CYS A 128 5.52 -2.87 11.45
N ILE A 129 6.42 -3.61 12.11
CA ILE A 129 6.05 -4.60 13.13
C ILE A 129 5.34 -3.91 14.30
N LEU A 130 5.90 -2.83 14.84
CA LEU A 130 5.27 -2.08 15.95
C LEU A 130 3.89 -1.55 15.57
N THR A 131 3.72 -1.06 14.33
CA THR A 131 2.43 -0.59 13.82
C THR A 131 1.40 -1.72 13.81
N LEU A 132 1.80 -2.90 13.31
CA LEU A 132 0.96 -4.10 13.29
C LEU A 132 0.62 -4.61 14.69
N GLU A 133 1.60 -4.68 15.60
CA GLU A 133 1.40 -5.10 17.00
C GLU A 133 0.46 -4.16 17.75
N ASN A 134 0.61 -2.85 17.55
CA ASN A 134 -0.31 -1.88 18.13
C ASN A 134 -1.73 -2.06 17.57
N LYS A 135 -1.86 -2.41 16.29
CA LYS A 135 -3.17 -2.66 15.70
C LYS A 135 -3.87 -3.87 16.32
N VAL A 136 -3.13 -4.97 16.59
CA VAL A 136 -3.66 -6.15 17.32
C VAL A 136 -4.23 -5.76 18.68
N LYS A 137 -3.55 -4.89 19.42
CA LYS A 137 -4.00 -4.45 20.76
C LYS A 137 -5.31 -3.65 20.75
N HIS A 138 -5.72 -3.15 19.59
CA HIS A 138 -6.90 -2.30 19.40
C HIS A 138 -7.99 -2.97 18.55
N LEU A 139 -7.87 -4.28 18.27
CA LEU A 139 -8.88 -5.11 17.60
C LEU A 139 -9.72 -5.92 18.59
#